data_AF-A0A165WYP9-F1
#
_entry.id   AF-A0A165WYP9-F1
#
_cell.length_a   1.000
_cell.length_b   1.000
_cell.length_c   1.000
_cell.angle_alpha   90.00
_cell.angle_beta   90.00
_cell.angle_gamma   90.00
#
_symmetry.space_group_name_H-M   'P 1'
#
loop_
_entity.id
_entity.type
_entity.pdbx_description
1 polymer ?
#
loop_
_entity_poly.entity_id
_entity_poly.type
_entity_poly.pdbx_seq_one_letter_code
_entity_poly.pdbx_strand_id
1 'polypeptide(L)' 'DIDLWHRRCGHPGISLIISMIKNQIVEGMDADLDSPFPICGPCIKGKHERIPFPASNNRSKIPLERIHADL' A
#
# COMPACT_ATOMS: atom_id res chain seq x y z
N ASP A 1 -19.64 9.54 0.68
CA ASP A 1 -18.36 10.05 0.16
C ASP A 1 -17.30 8.95 0.27
N ILE A 2 -16.55 8.70 -0.80
CA ILE A 2 -15.54 7.62 -0.87
C ILE A 2 -14.45 7.82 0.18
N ASP A 3 -13.99 9.06 0.41
CA ASP A 3 -12.97 9.36 1.44
C ASP A 3 -13.46 9.01 2.85
N LEU A 4 -14.74 9.28 3.13
CA LEU A 4 -15.35 8.98 4.42
C LEU A 4 -15.33 7.46 4.70
N TRP A 5 -15.77 6.65 3.73
CA TRP A 5 -15.78 5.20 3.87
C TRP A 5 -14.36 4.63 3.92
N HIS A 6 -13.43 5.18 3.14
CA HIS A 6 -12.02 4.83 3.18
C HIS A 6 -11.42 5.01 4.58
N ARG A 7 -11.70 6.14 5.24
CA ARG A 7 -11.18 6.39 6.60
C ARG A 7 -11.90 5.57 7.66
N ARG A 8 -13.24 5.48 7.61
CA ARG A 8 -14.04 4.77 8.63
C ARG A 8 -13.78 3.26 8.65
N CYS A 9 -13.52 2.66 7.49
CA CYS A 9 -13.31 1.22 7.36
C CYS A 9 -11.84 0.79 7.53
N GLY A 10 -10.94 1.66 8.01
CA GLY A 10 -9.56 1.31 8.28
C GLY A 10 -8.65 1.31 7.04
N HIS A 11 -8.85 2.27 6.14
CA HIS A 11 -8.02 2.49 4.95
C HIS A 11 -7.97 1.33 3.93
N PRO A 12 -9.10 0.64 3.62
CA PRO A 12 -9.12 -0.32 2.53
C PRO A 12 -8.82 0.39 1.20
N GLY A 13 -8.34 -0.39 0.21
CA GLY A 13 -8.12 0.15 -1.13
C GLY A 13 -9.40 0.78 -1.69
N ILE A 14 -9.27 1.93 -2.37
CA ILE A 14 -10.41 2.63 -2.95
C ILE A 14 -11.20 1.72 -3.92
N SER A 15 -10.50 0.87 -4.67
CA SER A 15 -11.12 -0.14 -5.54
C SER A 15 -12.03 -1.12 -4.79
N LEU A 16 -11.69 -1.49 -3.56
CA LEU A 16 -12.53 -2.35 -2.73
C LEU A 16 -13.81 -1.63 -2.34
N ILE A 17 -13.72 -0.36 -1.91
CA ILE A 17 -14.91 0.44 -1.57
C ILE A 17 -15.84 0.61 -2.77
N ILE A 18 -15.27 0.92 -3.94
CA ILE A 18 -16.07 1.04 -5.18
C ILE A 18 -16.76 -0.28 -5.51
N SER A 19 -16.06 -1.41 -5.37
CA SER A 19 -16.65 -2.74 -5.55
C SER A 19 -17.78 -2.99 -4.55
N MET A 20 -17.61 -2.59 -3.29
CA MET A 20 -18.62 -2.75 -2.25
C MET A 20 -19.91 -1.99 -2.57
N ILE A 21 -19.78 -0.73 -3.02
CA ILE A 21 -20.90 0.12 -3.42
C ILE A 21 -21.58 -0.42 -4.68
N LYS A 22 -20.80 -0.73 -5.73
CA LYS A 22 -21.35 -1.20 -7.02
C LYS A 22 -22.09 -2.53 -6.90
N ASN A 23 -21.58 -3.44 -6.07
CA ASN A 23 -22.18 -4.76 -5.89
C ASN A 23 -23.25 -4.78 -4.79
N GLN A 24 -23.55 -3.64 -4.15
CA GLN A 24 -24.54 -3.52 -3.08
C GLN A 24 -24.36 -4.55 -1.94
N ILE A 25 -23.10 -4.87 -1.59
CA ILE A 25 -22.79 -5.88 -0.57
C ILE A 25 -22.79 -5.32 0.86
N VAL A 26 -23.15 -4.05 1.04
CA VAL A 26 -23.27 -3.35 2.32
C VAL A 26 -24.44 -2.39 2.27
N GLU A 27 -25.21 -2.34 3.35
CA GLU A 27 -26.33 -1.41 3.49
C GLU A 27 -25.87 -0.03 3.98
N GLY A 28 -26.52 1.03 3.50
CA GLY A 28 -26.27 2.41 3.93
C GLY A 28 -24.96 3.02 3.43
N MET A 29 -24.28 2.35 2.48
CA MET A 29 -23.03 2.83 1.87
C MET A 29 -23.32 3.55 0.55
N ASP A 30 -23.73 4.81 0.63
CA ASP A 30 -23.88 5.67 -0.55
C ASP A 30 -22.66 6.60 -0.71
N ALA A 31 -22.15 6.67 -1.94
CA ALA A 31 -21.14 7.65 -2.31
C ALA A 31 -21.22 7.99 -3.80
N ASP A 32 -20.88 9.25 -4.12
CA ASP A 32 -20.66 9.68 -5.49
C ASP A 32 -19.41 8.99 -6.06
N LEU A 33 -19.62 8.15 -7.07
CA LEU A 33 -18.56 7.40 -7.75
C LEU A 33 -17.79 8.22 -8.78
N ASP A 34 -18.32 9.37 -9.19
CA ASP A 34 -17.67 10.29 -10.13
C ASP A 34 -16.74 11.27 -9.40
N SER A 35 -16.76 11.26 -8.07
CA SER A 35 -15.86 12.05 -7.24
C SER A 35 -14.38 11.66 -7.45
N PRO A 36 -13.46 12.64 -7.48
CA PRO A 36 -12.04 12.35 -7.63
C PRO A 36 -11.52 11.54 -6.45
N PHE A 37 -10.59 10.63 -6.73
CA PHE A 37 -10.03 9.77 -5.70
C PHE A 37 -9.29 10.57 -4.62
N PRO A 38 -9.57 10.32 -3.33
CA PRO A 38 -8.92 11.03 -2.26
C PRO A 38 -7.44 10.66 -2.15
N ILE A 39 -6.59 11.68 -2.02
CA ILE A 39 -5.20 11.50 -1.63
C ILE A 39 -5.15 11.30 -0.12
N CYS A 40 -4.88 10.08 0.32
CA CYS A 40 -4.83 9.74 1.73
C CYS A 40 -3.37 9.72 2.25
N GLY A 41 -2.99 10.75 3.02
CA GLY A 41 -1.65 10.87 3.62
C GLY A 41 -1.23 9.68 4.50
N PRO A 42 -2.10 9.16 5.40
CA PRO A 42 -1.83 7.94 6.16
C PRO A 42 -1.53 6.72 5.28
N CYS A 43 -2.31 6.50 4.22
CA CYS A 43 -2.08 5.39 3.29
C CYS A 43 -0.76 5.50 2.57
N ILE A 44 -0.39 6.71 2.14
CA ILE A 44 0.93 6.95 1.53
C ILE A 44 1.99 6.54 2.55
N LYS A 45 2.00 7.14 3.75
CA LYS A 45 3.02 6.85 4.76
C LYS A 45 3.06 5.38 5.20
N GLY A 46 1.91 4.69 5.25
CA GLY A 46 1.78 3.33 5.77
C GLY A 46 1.86 2.21 4.73
N LYS A 47 1.68 2.51 3.44
CA LYS A 47 1.56 1.51 2.37
C LYS A 47 2.55 1.77 1.22
N HIS A 48 3.74 2.27 1.54
CA HIS A 48 4.81 2.35 0.54
C HIS A 48 5.13 0.96 0.01
N GLU A 49 5.12 0.84 -1.32
CA GLU A 49 5.68 -0.32 -1.99
C GLU A 49 7.19 -0.34 -1.72
N ARG A 50 7.67 -1.42 -1.11
CA ARG A 50 9.10 -1.62 -0.96
C ARG A 50 9.67 -1.94 -2.33
N ILE A 51 10.31 -0.96 -2.95
CA ILE A 51 11.09 -1.20 -4.16
C ILE A 51 12.17 -2.24 -3.81
N PRO A 52 12.34 -3.31 -4.62
CA PRO A 52 13.39 -4.28 -4.38
C PRO A 52 14.76 -3.60 -4.38
N PHE A 53 15.65 -4.05 -3.51
CA PHE A 53 17.05 -3.62 -3.61
C PHE A 53 17.64 -4.13 -4.93
N PRO A 54 18.52 -3.35 -5.58
CA PRO A 54 19.29 -3.84 -6.71
C PRO A 54 20.05 -5.11 -6.32
N ALA A 55 20.10 -6.07 -7.25
CA ALA A 55 20.90 -7.28 -7.04
C ALA A 55 22.37 -6.89 -6.86
N SER A 56 23.00 -7.39 -5.79
CA SER A 56 24.42 -7.21 -5.56
C SER A 56 25.19 -8.33 -6.25
N ASN A 57 26.07 -7.97 -7.18
CA ASN A 57 27.07 -8.89 -7.75
C ASN A 57 28.38 -8.92 -6.92
N ASN A 58 28.41 -8.25 -5.77
CA ASN A 58 29.61 -8.12 -4.96
C ASN A 58 29.84 -9.37 -4.11
N ARG A 59 30.48 -10.40 -4.69
CA ARG A 59 30.81 -11.68 -4.04
C ARG A 59 32.32 -11.89 -3.96
N SER A 60 32.78 -12.50 -2.86
CA SER A 60 34.19 -12.86 -2.68
C SER A 60 34.54 -14.01 -3.63
N LYS A 61 35.70 -13.89 -4.25
CA LYS A 61 36.30 -14.79 -5.22
C LYS A 61 37.29 -15.76 -4.58
N ILE A 62 37.88 -15.39 -3.43
CA ILE A 62 38.85 -16.23 -2.71
C ILE A 62 38.53 -16.34 -1.20
N PRO A 63 39.02 -17.39 -0.52
CA PRO A 63 38.84 -17.54 0.92
C PRO A 63 39.36 -16.32 1.71
N LEU A 64 38.60 -15.90 2.73
CA LEU A 64 38.92 -14.81 3.65
C LEU A 64 39.07 -13.41 2.99
N GLU A 65 38.68 -13.23 1.73
CA GLU A 65 38.74 -11.92 1.05
C GLU A 65 37.89 -10.83 1.73
N ARG A 66 36.86 -11.23 2.47
CA ARG A 66 35.94 -10.30 3.13
C ARG A 66 35.40 -10.91 4.42
N ILE A 67 35.50 -10.12 5.49
CA ILE A 67 34.98 -10.45 6.82
C ILE A 67 33.98 -9.36 7.19
N HIS A 68 32.76 -9.76 7.55
CA HIS A 68 31.76 -8.88 8.13
C HIS A 68 31.69 -9.18 9.62
N ALA A 69 31.78 -8.14 10.46
CA ALA A 69 31.62 -8.23 11.90
C ALA A 69 30.71 -7.09 12.36
N ASP A 70 29.90 -7.35 13.40
CA ASP A 70 29.00 -6.39 14.04
C ASP A 70 29.19 -6.47 15.57
N LEU A 71 28.81 -5.41 16.29
CA LEU A 71 29.00 -5.26 17.74
C LEU A 71 27.83 -5.84 18.55
#